data_AF-A0A2M8ETG5-F1
#
_entry.id   AF-A0A2M8ETG5-F1
#
_cell.length_a   1.000
_cell.length_b   1.000
_cell.length_c   1.000
_cell.angle_alpha   90.00
_cell.angle_beta   90.00
_cell.angle_gamma   90.00
#
_symmetry.space_group_name_H-M   'P 1'
#
loop_
_entity.id
_entity.type
_entity.pdbx_description
1 polymer ?
#
loop_
_entity_poly.entity_id
_entity_poly.type
_entity_poly.pdbx_seq_one_letter_code
_entity_poly.pdbx_strand_id
1 'polypeptide(L)'
;MIFYHFWVKLKTKMNIPTERQAIVLLKKFGCNELIWYRNISVLEHSQIISKHCLRVARKIKNNGYRVNLDLVQIGALLHDLAMPLIDKEITRCQHGFFAGKVLRKLGYPEIAKIAERHYGNGLSKEEIIENNLPLP
;
A
#
# COMPACT_ATOMS: atom_id res chain seq x y z
N MET A 1 2.19 36.67 -27.56
CA MET A 1 2.90 36.40 -26.30
C MET A 1 1.85 36.39 -25.18
N ILE A 2 1.94 35.48 -24.21
CA ILE A 2 1.02 35.27 -23.04
C ILE A 2 -0.08 34.19 -23.23
N PHE A 3 0.30 32.92 -23.43
CA PHE A 3 -0.57 31.77 -23.07
C PHE A 3 0.18 30.58 -22.45
N TYR A 4 1.41 30.78 -21.95
CA TYR A 4 2.25 29.70 -21.42
C TYR A 4 2.36 29.64 -19.88
N HIS A 5 1.69 30.53 -19.14
CA HIS A 5 1.98 30.72 -17.71
C HIS A 5 0.94 30.15 -16.72
N PHE A 6 -0.07 29.40 -17.17
CA PHE A 6 -1.15 28.92 -16.29
C PHE A 6 -1.29 27.39 -16.16
N TRP A 7 -0.29 26.62 -16.60
CA TRP A 7 -0.31 25.14 -16.54
C TRP A 7 0.88 24.54 -15.77
N VAL A 8 1.38 25.21 -14.73
CA VAL A 8 2.53 24.73 -13.92
C VAL A 8 2.25 24.65 -12.40
N LYS A 9 1.02 24.89 -11.93
CA LYS A 9 0.62 24.65 -10.53
C LYS A 9 -0.68 23.86 -10.57
N LEU A 10 -0.74 22.57 -10.23
CA LEU A 10 -0.40 21.97 -8.94
C LEU A 10 0.05 20.51 -9.13
N LYS A 11 1.36 20.21 -9.12
CA LYS A 11 1.80 18.89 -8.66
C LYS A 11 1.67 18.91 -7.14
N THR A 12 0.51 18.52 -6.62
CA THR A 12 0.34 18.31 -5.18
C THR A 12 1.42 17.34 -4.73
N LYS A 13 2.25 17.76 -3.76
CA LYS A 13 3.28 16.91 -3.18
C LYS A 13 2.59 15.64 -2.66
N MET A 14 3.02 14.46 -3.12
CA MET A 14 2.45 13.19 -2.66
C MET A 14 2.54 13.12 -1.14
N ASN A 15 1.41 12.90 -0.48
CA ASN A 15 1.37 12.72 0.96
C ASN A 15 1.71 11.27 1.28
N ILE A 16 2.92 11.04 1.79
CA ILE A 16 3.46 9.73 2.13
C ILE A 16 3.79 9.78 3.63
N PRO A 17 3.29 8.85 4.46
CA PRO A 17 3.64 8.83 5.87
C PRO A 17 5.11 8.46 6.04
N THR A 18 5.73 8.96 7.10
CA THR A 18 7.05 8.49 7.53
C THR A 18 7.00 7.02 7.93
N GLU A 19 8.14 6.33 7.89
CA GLU A 19 8.25 4.94 8.35
C GLU A 19 7.73 4.77 9.78
N ARG A 20 8.04 5.72 10.67
CA ARG A 20 7.52 5.71 12.05
C ARG A 20 5.98 5.78 12.09
N GLN A 21 5.37 6.68 11.31
CA GLN A 21 3.91 6.77 11.22
C GLN A 21 3.29 5.49 10.66
N ALA A 22 3.92 4.89 9.64
CA ALA A 22 3.48 3.62 9.07
C ALA A 22 3.55 2.47 10.08
N ILE A 23 4.64 2.35 10.85
CA ILE A 23 4.78 1.33 11.91
C ILE A 23 3.73 1.54 13.01
N VAL A 24 3.50 2.79 13.44
CA VAL A 24 2.45 3.09 14.43
C VAL A 24 1.08 2.68 13.90
N LEU A 25 0.81 2.92 12.61
CA LEU A 25 -0.45 2.53 11.98
C LEU A 25 -0.62 1.00 11.94
N LEU A 26 0.39 0.25 11.53
CA LEU A 26 0.37 -1.22 11.56
C LEU A 26 0.09 -1.76 12.97
N LYS A 27 0.75 -1.21 13.98
CA LYS A 27 0.52 -1.61 15.38
C LYS A 27 -0.91 -1.33 15.83
N LYS A 28 -1.48 -0.18 15.46
CA LYS A 28 -2.88 0.15 15.77
C LYS A 28 -3.89 -0.82 15.16
N PHE A 29 -3.54 -1.45 14.03
CA PHE A 29 -4.36 -2.48 13.39
C PHE A 29 -4.12 -3.88 13.97
N GLY A 30 -3.19 -4.07 14.90
CA GLY A 30 -2.84 -5.37 15.47
C GLY A 30 -1.87 -6.19 14.62
N CYS A 31 -1.21 -5.58 13.62
CA CYS A 31 -0.29 -6.29 12.73
C CYS A 31 0.96 -6.84 13.44
N ASN A 32 1.29 -6.37 14.65
CA ASN A 32 2.38 -6.91 15.47
C ASN A 32 1.98 -8.14 16.30
N GLU A 33 0.69 -8.43 16.42
CA GLU A 33 0.16 -9.52 17.26
C GLU A 33 -0.28 -10.70 16.40
N LEU A 34 -0.81 -10.42 15.20
CA LEU A 34 -1.21 -11.46 14.26
C LEU A 34 0.03 -12.17 13.69
N ILE A 35 0.31 -13.37 14.21
CA ILE A 35 1.25 -14.32 13.61
C ILE A 35 0.56 -15.05 12.47
N TRP A 36 1.23 -15.10 11.33
CA TRP A 36 0.63 -15.60 10.10
C TRP A 36 1.61 -16.49 9.33
N TYR A 37 2.06 -16.06 8.17
CA TYR A 37 2.92 -16.83 7.27
C TYR A 37 4.28 -17.08 7.92
N ARG A 38 4.77 -18.33 7.87
CA ARG A 38 6.11 -18.73 8.36
C ARG A 38 6.39 -18.33 9.82
N ASN A 39 5.36 -18.26 10.67
CA ASN A 39 5.48 -17.95 12.09
C ASN A 39 6.07 -16.56 12.39
N ILE A 40 5.78 -15.58 11.53
CA ILE A 40 6.12 -14.16 11.77
C ILE A 40 4.86 -13.30 11.79
N SER A 41 4.96 -12.14 12.42
CA SER A 41 3.88 -11.15 12.46
C SER A 41 3.70 -10.44 11.10
N VAL A 42 2.51 -9.88 10.85
CA VAL A 42 2.27 -9.04 9.65
C VAL A 42 3.21 -7.85 9.60
N LEU A 43 3.56 -7.25 10.76
CA LEU A 43 4.53 -6.18 10.86
C LEU A 43 5.93 -6.63 10.40
N GLU A 44 6.41 -7.76 10.89
CA GLU A 44 7.73 -8.32 10.50
C GLU A 44 7.76 -8.67 9.02
N HIS A 45 6.70 -9.31 8.50
CA HIS A 45 6.55 -9.58 7.07
C HIS A 45 6.66 -8.29 6.25
N SER A 46 5.89 -7.27 6.62
CA SER A 46 5.87 -5.99 5.92
C SER A 46 7.24 -5.29 5.95
N GLN A 47 7.98 -5.39 7.05
CA GLN A 47 9.35 -4.87 7.14
C GLN A 47 10.33 -5.61 6.22
N ILE A 48 10.22 -6.94 6.14
CA ILE A 48 11.04 -7.77 5.24
C ILE A 48 10.77 -7.40 3.78
N ILE A 49 9.50 -7.33 3.39
CA ILE A 49 9.09 -6.96 2.02
C ILE A 49 9.54 -5.53 1.71
N SER A 50 9.34 -4.57 2.61
CA SER A 50 9.78 -3.18 2.43
C SER A 50 11.29 -3.07 2.18
N LYS A 51 12.11 -3.77 3.00
CA LYS A 51 13.56 -3.83 2.82
C LYS A 51 13.94 -4.46 1.47
N HIS A 52 13.26 -5.52 1.07
CA HIS A 52 13.52 -6.20 -0.20
C HIS A 52 13.19 -5.29 -1.40
N CYS A 53 11.99 -4.69 -1.42
CA CYS A 53 11.54 -3.78 -2.45
C CYS A 53 12.49 -2.57 -2.58
N LEU A 54 12.93 -1.99 -1.46
CA LEU A 54 13.85 -0.85 -1.46
C LEU A 54 15.21 -1.21 -2.08
N ARG A 55 15.73 -2.41 -1.83
CA ARG A 55 16.96 -2.92 -2.44
C ARG A 55 16.82 -3.05 -3.96
N VAL A 56 15.70 -3.57 -4.45
CA VAL A 56 15.43 -3.69 -5.90
C VAL A 56 15.25 -2.31 -6.53
N ALA A 57 14.45 -1.44 -5.91
CA ALA A 57 14.20 -0.08 -6.36
C ALA A 57 15.48 0.76 -6.48
N ARG A 58 16.43 0.61 -5.55
CA ARG A 58 17.75 1.24 -5.64
C ARG A 58 18.55 0.77 -6.85
N LYS A 59 18.55 -0.54 -7.14
CA LYS A 59 19.22 -1.07 -8.35
C LYS A 59 18.61 -0.50 -9.63
N ILE A 60 17.28 -0.47 -9.71
CA ILE A 60 16.54 0.12 -10.85
C ILE A 60 16.89 1.61 -10.99
N LYS A 61 16.89 2.36 -9.88
CA LYS A 61 17.27 3.78 -9.88
C LYS A 61 18.72 3.99 -10.35
N ASN A 62 19.64 3.14 -9.92
CA ASN A 62 21.06 3.20 -10.32
C ASN A 62 21.24 2.90 -11.81
N ASN A 63 20.33 2.15 -12.43
CA ASN A 63 20.30 1.90 -13.88
C ASN A 63 19.68 3.06 -14.67
N GLY A 64 19.51 4.25 -14.07
CA GLY A 64 19.05 5.47 -14.74
C GLY A 64 17.53 5.66 -14.75
N TYR A 65 16.75 4.73 -14.19
CA TYR A 65 15.30 4.85 -14.13
C TYR A 65 14.85 5.78 -13.00
N ARG A 66 13.77 6.53 -13.22
CA ARG A 66 13.15 7.36 -12.19
C ARG A 66 12.28 6.51 -11.27
N VAL A 67 12.73 6.31 -10.04
CA VAL A 67 11.99 5.57 -9.00
C VAL A 67 11.86 6.42 -7.74
N ASN A 68 10.63 6.50 -7.20
CA ASN A 68 10.38 7.09 -5.89
C ASN A 68 10.61 6.03 -4.80
N LEU A 69 11.72 6.16 -4.06
CA LEU A 69 12.11 5.19 -3.03
C LEU A 69 11.18 5.21 -1.82
N ASP A 70 10.71 6.40 -1.40
CA ASP A 70 9.81 6.53 -0.25
C ASP A 70 8.46 5.87 -0.54
N LEU A 71 7.95 6.09 -1.76
CA LEU A 71 6.70 5.47 -2.20
C LEU A 71 6.81 3.94 -2.23
N VAL A 72 7.94 3.40 -2.70
CA VAL A 72 8.20 1.95 -2.69
C VAL A 72 8.30 1.42 -1.27
N GLN A 73 9.09 2.07 -0.41
CA GLN A 73 9.31 1.63 0.96
C GLN A 73 8.00 1.61 1.75
N ILE A 74 7.24 2.70 1.69
CA ILE A 74 6.02 2.86 2.49
C ILE A 74 4.85 2.09 1.88
N GLY A 75 4.77 2.01 0.56
CA GLY A 75 3.80 1.15 -0.13
C GLY A 75 3.96 -0.31 0.25
N ALA A 76 5.20 -0.82 0.22
CA ALA A 76 5.52 -2.17 0.66
C ALA A 76 5.32 -2.38 2.16
N LEU A 77 5.54 -1.37 3.00
CA LEU A 77 5.32 -1.48 4.44
C LEU A 77 3.83 -1.53 4.81
N LEU A 78 2.95 -0.91 4.03
CA LEU A 78 1.52 -0.79 4.33
C LEU A 78 0.61 -1.67 3.47
N HIS A 79 1.16 -2.51 2.59
CA HIS A 79 0.38 -3.32 1.64
C HIS A 79 -0.65 -4.24 2.31
N ASP A 80 -0.25 -4.86 3.43
CA ASP A 80 -1.04 -5.83 4.20
C ASP A 80 -1.73 -5.23 5.43
N LEU A 81 -1.95 -3.90 5.46
CA LEU A 81 -2.49 -3.20 6.64
C LEU A 81 -3.80 -3.80 7.19
N ALA A 82 -4.66 -4.33 6.31
CA ALA A 82 -5.96 -4.88 6.69
C ALA A 82 -5.93 -6.38 7.03
N MET A 83 -4.78 -7.06 6.99
CA MET A 83 -4.67 -8.49 7.32
C MET A 83 -5.32 -8.88 8.66
N PRO A 84 -5.21 -8.10 9.75
CA PRO A 84 -5.84 -8.43 11.03
C PRO A 84 -7.37 -8.44 11.06
N LEU A 85 -8.01 -7.98 9.98
CA LEU A 85 -9.46 -7.95 9.81
C LEU A 85 -10.01 -9.19 9.08
N ILE A 86 -9.12 -10.03 8.52
CA ILE A 86 -9.51 -11.28 7.88
C ILE A 86 -10.21 -12.18 8.91
N ASP A 87 -11.26 -12.88 8.47
CA ASP A 87 -12.14 -13.76 9.26
C ASP A 87 -13.00 -13.04 10.33
N LYS A 88 -12.79 -11.74 10.56
CA LYS A 88 -13.63 -10.89 11.41
C LYS A 88 -14.63 -10.09 10.60
N GLU A 89 -14.14 -9.45 9.54
CA GLU A 89 -14.90 -8.45 8.78
C GLU A 89 -14.75 -8.64 7.26
N ILE A 90 -13.66 -9.26 6.81
CA ILE A 90 -13.30 -9.33 5.39
C ILE A 90 -12.71 -10.69 5.02
N THR A 91 -12.76 -11.02 3.74
CA THR A 91 -12.10 -12.19 3.16
C THR A 91 -10.65 -11.88 2.81
N ARG A 92 -9.86 -12.94 2.59
CA ARG A 92 -8.47 -12.80 2.14
C ARG A 92 -8.36 -12.06 0.82
N CYS A 93 -9.30 -12.16 -0.12
CA CYS A 93 -9.22 -11.41 -1.37
C CYS A 93 -9.50 -9.90 -1.18
N GLN A 94 -10.16 -9.51 -0.09
CA GLN A 94 -10.58 -8.14 0.18
C GLN A 94 -9.54 -7.26 0.91
N HIS A 95 -8.52 -7.85 1.55
CA HIS A 95 -7.56 -7.10 2.39
C HIS A 95 -6.92 -5.91 1.67
N GLY A 96 -6.49 -6.05 0.42
CA GLY A 96 -5.92 -4.97 -0.37
C GLY A 96 -6.89 -3.80 -0.57
N PHE A 97 -8.15 -4.11 -0.89
CA PHE A 97 -9.22 -3.10 -1.04
C PHE A 97 -9.49 -2.34 0.26
N PHE A 98 -9.62 -3.06 1.38
CA PHE A 98 -9.88 -2.43 2.68
C PHE A 98 -8.68 -1.61 3.17
N ALA A 99 -7.45 -2.10 2.99
CA ALA A 99 -6.24 -1.33 3.25
C ALA A 99 -6.25 -0.04 2.43
N GLY A 100 -6.58 -0.11 1.13
CA GLY A 100 -6.74 1.05 0.26
C GLY A 100 -7.77 2.07 0.76
N LYS A 101 -8.96 1.60 1.16
CA LYS A 101 -10.02 2.44 1.73
C LYS A 101 -9.57 3.17 2.99
N VAL A 102 -8.89 2.48 3.92
CA VAL A 102 -8.33 3.08 5.13
C VAL A 102 -7.27 4.14 4.78
N LEU A 103 -6.31 3.78 3.93
CA LEU A 103 -5.20 4.66 3.56
C LEU A 103 -5.67 5.92 2.83
N ARG A 104 -6.69 5.82 1.96
CA ARG A 104 -7.32 7.01 1.35
C ARG A 104 -7.97 7.92 2.39
N LYS A 105 -8.71 7.37 3.36
CA LYS A 105 -9.32 8.15 4.45
C LYS A 105 -8.27 8.86 5.31
N LEU A 106 -7.09 8.27 5.46
CA LEU A 106 -5.94 8.88 6.16
C LEU A 106 -5.15 9.88 5.30
N GLY A 107 -5.56 10.12 4.05
CA GLY A 107 -4.92 11.09 3.16
C GLY A 107 -3.70 10.57 2.42
N TYR A 108 -3.54 9.24 2.27
CA TYR A 108 -2.42 8.59 1.57
C TYR A 108 -2.85 7.88 0.27
N PRO A 109 -3.39 8.62 -0.73
CA PRO A 109 -4.01 8.01 -1.91
C PRO A 109 -3.04 7.21 -2.79
N GLU A 110 -1.75 7.57 -2.84
CA GLU A 110 -0.76 6.83 -3.63
C GLU A 110 -0.34 5.52 -2.97
N ILE A 111 -0.33 5.47 -1.63
CA ILE A 111 -0.10 4.23 -0.87
C ILE A 111 -1.32 3.31 -1.00
N ALA A 112 -2.53 3.87 -0.98
CA ALA A 112 -3.76 3.12 -1.17
C ALA A 112 -3.77 2.33 -2.50
N LYS A 113 -3.35 2.97 -3.60
CA LYS A 113 -3.25 2.30 -4.91
C LYS A 113 -2.29 1.11 -4.89
N ILE A 114 -1.20 1.21 -4.13
CA ILE A 114 -0.24 0.10 -3.99
C ILE A 114 -0.90 -1.05 -3.22
N ALA A 115 -1.54 -0.74 -2.09
CA ALA A 115 -2.23 -1.74 -1.29
C ALA A 115 -3.35 -2.44 -2.07
N GLU A 116 -4.06 -1.76 -2.96
CA GLU A 116 -5.14 -2.37 -3.75
C GLU A 116 -4.66 -3.32 -4.83
N ARG A 117 -3.48 -3.06 -5.38
CA ARG A 117 -2.96 -3.75 -6.58
C ARG A 117 -1.88 -4.78 -6.26
N HIS A 118 -1.50 -4.92 -4.99
CA HIS A 118 -0.41 -5.81 -4.60
C HIS A 118 -0.82 -7.29 -4.70
N TYR A 119 -2.11 -7.59 -4.52
CA TYR A 119 -2.64 -8.94 -4.67
C TYR A 119 -2.84 -9.22 -6.17
N GLY A 120 -1.76 -9.68 -6.80
CA GLY A 120 -1.59 -9.78 -8.26
C GLY A 120 -2.43 -10.82 -8.99
N ASN A 121 -3.44 -11.41 -8.36
CA ASN A 121 -4.37 -12.29 -9.06
C ASN A 121 -5.46 -11.51 -9.82
N GLY A 122 -5.59 -10.20 -9.56
CA GLY A 122 -6.85 -9.51 -9.84
C GLY A 122 -7.97 -10.08 -8.98
N LEU A 123 -9.09 -9.37 -8.90
CA LEU A 123 -10.33 -9.97 -8.46
C LEU A 123 -11.08 -10.38 -9.72
N SER A 124 -11.54 -11.62 -9.80
CA SER A 124 -12.45 -11.99 -10.89
C SER A 124 -13.73 -11.15 -10.79
N LYS A 125 -14.46 -11.01 -11.90
CA LYS A 125 -15.75 -10.30 -11.89
C LYS A 125 -16.69 -10.95 -10.87
N GLU A 126 -16.63 -12.26 -10.76
CA GLU A 126 -17.40 -13.08 -9.82
C GLU A 126 -17.01 -12.74 -8.38
N GLU A 127 -15.72 -12.69 -8.04
CA GLU A 127 -15.25 -12.28 -6.70
C GLU A 127 -15.70 -10.86 -6.36
N ILE A 128 -15.69 -9.93 -7.33
CA ILE A 128 -16.14 -8.55 -7.12
C ILE A 128 -17.63 -8.50 -6.81
N ILE A 129 -18.46 -9.26 -7.55
CA ILE A 129 -19.91 -9.32 -7.35
C ILE A 129 -20.25 -10.02 -6.03
N GLU A 130 -19.65 -11.18 -5.75
CA GLU A 130 -19.88 -11.98 -4.53
C GLU A 130 -19.51 -11.21 -3.26
N ASN A 131 -18.44 -10.41 -3.33
CA ASN A 131 -17.94 -9.65 -2.19
C ASN A 131 -18.45 -8.20 -2.15
N ASN A 132 -19.39 -7.83 -3.04
CA ASN A 132 -19.97 -6.48 -3.17
C ASN A 132 -18.92 -5.36 -3.20
N LEU A 133 -17.85 -5.58 -3.96
CA LEU A 133 -16.74 -4.64 -4.12
C LEU A 133 -17.01 -3.72 -5.32
N PRO A 134 -16.49 -2.47 -5.33
CA PRO A 134 -16.56 -1.64 -6.51
C PRO A 134 -15.69 -2.24 -7.62
N LEU A 135 -16.23 -2.30 -8.84
CA LEU A 135 -15.45 -2.62 -10.03
C LEU A 135 -14.34 -1.56 -10.21
N PRO A 136 -13.09 -1.98 -10.50
CA PRO A 136 -11.96 -1.07 -10.68
C PRO A 136 -12.11 -0.14 -11.90
#